data_AF-A0A4Q5QFG9-F1
#
_entry.id   AF-A0A4Q5QFG9-F1
#
_cell.length_a   1.000
_cell.length_b   1.000
_cell.length_c   1.000
_cell.angle_alpha   90.00
_cell.angle_beta   90.00
_cell.angle_gamma   90.00
#
_symmetry.space_group_name_H-M   'P 1'
#
loop_
_entity.id
_entity.type
_entity.pdbx_description
1 polymer ?
#
loop_
_entity_poly.entity_id
_entity_poly.type
_entity_poly.pdbx_seq_one_letter_code
_entity_poly.pdbx_strand_id
1 'polypeptide(L)'
;MLVSKLAQNLHGSEIIKIAGEINELKKKGEQIANLTIGDFDPEIFPIPDDLKELIVSAYHQNQTNYPPADGVLTLRESVSDFLKSRLG
;
A
#
# COMPACT_ATOMS: atom_id res chain seq x y z
N MET A 1 26.98 14.64 8.68
CA MET A 1 27.10 13.23 8.28
C MET A 1 26.92 13.18 6.76
N LEU A 2 27.84 12.58 6.00
CA LEU A 2 27.73 12.46 4.55
C LEU A 2 27.04 11.13 4.22
N VAL A 3 25.95 11.18 3.45
CA VAL A 3 25.26 9.99 2.94
C VAL A 3 25.92 9.49 1.64
N SER A 4 25.55 8.31 1.15
CA SER A 4 26.13 7.73 -0.08
C SER A 4 25.89 8.61 -1.30
N LYS A 5 26.76 8.50 -2.32
CA LYS A 5 26.60 9.26 -3.58
C LYS A 5 25.24 9.03 -4.24
N LEU A 6 24.71 7.81 -4.19
CA LEU A 6 23.37 7.52 -4.71
C LEU A 6 22.31 8.32 -3.96
N ALA A 7 22.32 8.26 -2.62
CA ALA A 7 21.32 8.94 -1.78
C ALA A 7 21.38 10.47 -1.93
N GLN A 8 22.57 11.05 -2.10
CA GLN A 8 22.72 12.50 -2.31
C GLN A 8 22.05 12.99 -3.60
N ASN A 9 21.88 12.13 -4.61
CA ASN A 9 21.31 12.48 -5.91
C ASN A 9 19.85 12.05 -6.08
N LEU A 10 19.25 11.45 -5.03
CA LEU A 10 17.81 11.20 -5.00
C LEU A 10 17.08 12.51 -4.68
N HIS A 11 16.23 12.94 -5.60
CA HIS A 11 15.43 14.14 -5.43
C HIS A 11 14.17 13.79 -4.63
N GLY A 12 13.70 14.73 -3.81
CA GLY A 12 12.42 14.60 -3.13
C GLY A 12 11.28 14.45 -4.12
N SER A 13 10.25 13.67 -3.76
CA SER A 13 9.07 13.50 -4.59
C SER A 13 8.18 14.74 -4.53
N GLU A 14 8.00 15.42 -5.68
CA GLU A 14 7.04 16.53 -5.79
C GLU A 14 5.59 16.07 -5.54
N ILE A 15 5.26 14.81 -5.84
CA ILE A 15 3.94 14.24 -5.55
C ILE A 15 3.69 14.19 -4.03
N ILE A 16 4.70 13.81 -3.24
CA ILE A 16 4.60 13.77 -1.78
C ILE A 16 4.44 15.19 -1.21
N LYS A 17 5.15 16.16 -1.78
CA LYS A 17 5.02 17.57 -1.39
C LYS A 17 3.59 18.08 -1.61
N ILE A 18 3.02 17.85 -2.79
CA ILE A 18 1.64 18.22 -3.12
C ILE A 18 0.65 17.53 -2.17
N ALA A 19 0.84 16.24 -1.88
CA ALA A 19 0.00 15.51 -0.92
C ALA A 19 0.03 16.14 0.48
N GLY A 20 1.20 16.61 0.94
CA GLY A 20 1.36 17.34 2.19
C GLY A 20 0.61 18.68 2.20
N GLU A 21 0.75 19.48 1.14
CA GLU A 21 0.06 20.76 1.00
C GLU A 21 -1.47 20.60 0.99
N ILE A 22 -1.99 19.58 0.28
CA ILE A 22 -3.42 19.24 0.27
C ILE A 22 -3.91 18.85 1.67
N ASN A 23 -3.14 18.03 2.41
CA ASN A 23 -3.51 17.63 3.76
C ASN A 23 -3.57 18.83 4.72
N GLU A 24 -2.66 19.79 4.60
CA GLU A 24 -2.70 21.02 5.42
C GLU A 24 -3.91 21.90 5.10
N LEU A 25 -4.30 22.00 3.83
CA LEU A 25 -5.53 22.71 3.46
C LEU A 25 -6.78 21.99 3.98
N LYS A 26 -6.86 20.66 3.86
CA LYS A 26 -7.97 19.86 4.44
C LYS A 26 -8.09 20.06 5.96
N LYS A 27 -6.96 20.10 6.70
CA LYS A 27 -6.96 20.39 8.15
C LYS A 27 -7.52 21.77 8.49
N LYS A 28 -7.40 22.74 7.58
CA LYS A 28 -7.99 24.08 7.73
C LYS A 28 -9.49 24.12 7.40
N GLY A 29 -10.08 22.98 7.03
CA GLY A 29 -11.49 22.85 6.68
C GLY A 29 -11.81 23.06 5.21
N GLU A 30 -10.79 23.21 4.36
CA GLU A 30 -10.99 23.38 2.91
C GLU A 30 -11.51 22.09 2.27
N GLN A 31 -12.52 22.23 1.41
CA GLN A 31 -13.04 21.11 0.63
C GLN A 31 -12.22 20.96 -0.66
N ILE A 32 -11.40 19.93 -0.73
CA ILE A 32 -10.48 19.70 -1.85
C ILE A 32 -10.82 18.39 -2.55
N ALA A 33 -11.09 18.48 -3.85
CA ALA A 33 -11.06 17.33 -4.75
C ALA A 33 -9.59 16.92 -5.00
N ASN A 34 -9.09 15.97 -4.22
CA ASN A 34 -7.73 15.46 -4.35
C ASN A 34 -7.67 14.43 -5.48
N LEU A 35 -7.16 14.85 -6.64
CA LEU A 35 -6.95 14.00 -7.83
C LEU A 35 -5.47 13.66 -8.07
N THR A 36 -4.63 13.79 -7.04
CA THR A 36 -3.17 13.64 -7.15
C THR A 36 -2.63 12.38 -6.46
N ILE A 37 -3.44 11.73 -5.63
CA ILE A 37 -3.08 10.48 -4.94
C ILE A 37 -3.46 9.29 -5.82
N GLY A 38 -2.55 8.32 -5.96
CA GLY A 38 -2.74 7.12 -6.78
C GLY A 38 -3.46 5.96 -6.07
N ASP A 39 -3.66 6.08 -4.76
CA ASP A 39 -4.39 5.09 -3.95
C ASP A 39 -5.88 5.43 -3.87
N PHE A 40 -6.69 4.40 -3.67
CA PHE A 40 -8.13 4.57 -3.42
C PHE A 40 -8.39 5.09 -2.00
N ASP A 41 -9.43 5.91 -1.85
CA ASP A 41 -9.95 6.30 -0.54
C ASP A 41 -10.62 5.07 0.12
N PRO A 42 -10.12 4.56 1.25
CA PRO A 42 -10.64 3.34 1.88
C PRO A 42 -12.05 3.50 2.47
N GLU A 43 -12.54 4.73 2.68
CA GLU A 43 -13.92 4.97 3.09
C GLU A 43 -14.90 4.83 1.92
N ILE A 44 -14.42 5.01 0.68
CA ILE A 44 -15.21 4.88 -0.56
C ILE A 44 -15.00 3.49 -1.19
N PHE A 45 -13.76 3.00 -1.19
CA PHE A 45 -13.34 1.74 -1.79
C PHE A 45 -12.56 0.92 -0.76
N PRO A 46 -13.24 0.37 0.27
CA PRO A 46 -12.58 -0.51 1.22
C PRO A 46 -12.08 -1.79 0.55
N ILE A 47 -11.10 -2.44 1.18
CA ILE A 47 -10.77 -3.82 0.82
C ILE A 47 -12.01 -4.73 0.97
N PRO A 48 -12.11 -5.84 0.21
CA PRO A 48 -13.21 -6.79 0.37
C PRO A 48 -13.36 -7.28 1.81
N ASP A 49 -14.61 -7.42 2.29
CA ASP A 49 -14.89 -7.81 3.68
C ASP A 49 -14.27 -9.16 4.04
N ASP A 50 -14.37 -10.15 3.14
CA ASP A 50 -13.74 -11.47 3.30
C ASP A 50 -12.22 -11.35 3.52
N LEU A 51 -11.54 -10.44 2.81
CA LEU A 51 -10.11 -10.21 3.00
C LEU A 51 -9.82 -9.63 4.38
N LYS A 52 -10.64 -8.67 4.85
CA LYS A 52 -10.52 -8.08 6.19
C LYS A 52 -10.71 -9.14 7.28
N GLU A 53 -11.71 -10.01 7.16
CA GLU A 53 -11.98 -11.08 8.11
C GLU A 53 -10.85 -12.11 8.17
N LEU A 54 -10.32 -12.52 7.01
CA LEU A 54 -9.21 -13.46 6.93
C LEU A 54 -7.91 -12.90 7.54
N ILE A 55 -7.65 -11.60 7.39
CA ILE A 55 -6.54 -10.93 8.08
C ILE A 55 -6.73 -11.07 9.60
N VAL A 56 -7.90 -10.69 10.13
CA VAL A 56 -8.19 -10.77 11.58
C VAL A 56 -8.05 -12.21 12.09
N SER A 57 -8.57 -13.19 11.35
CA SER A 57 -8.44 -14.61 11.69
C SER A 57 -6.98 -15.07 11.73
N ALA A 58 -6.13 -14.65 10.79
CA ALA A 58 -4.71 -14.98 10.79
C ALA A 58 -3.99 -14.44 12.05
N TYR A 59 -4.34 -13.24 12.50
CA TYR A 59 -3.85 -12.69 13.77
C TYR A 59 -4.32 -13.51 14.98
N HIS A 60 -5.60 -13.92 15.04
CA HIS A 60 -6.09 -14.82 16.10
C HIS A 60 -5.37 -16.17 16.13
N GLN A 61 -4.90 -16.64 14.98
CA GLN A 61 -4.11 -17.87 14.85
C GLN A 61 -2.61 -17.67 15.08
N ASN A 62 -2.18 -16.47 15.51
CA ASN A 62 -0.78 -16.10 15.75
C ASN A 62 0.13 -16.29 14.53
N GLN A 63 -0.38 -16.06 13.31
CA GLN A 63 0.42 -16.09 12.08
C GLN A 63 1.28 -14.82 11.95
N THR A 64 2.23 -14.62 12.86
CA THR A 64 3.03 -13.38 13.02
C THR A 64 4.54 -13.58 12.92
N ASN A 65 5.00 -14.79 12.59
CA ASN A 65 6.42 -15.11 12.47
C ASN A 65 6.95 -14.80 11.07
N TYR A 66 8.28 -14.81 10.92
CA TYR A 66 8.93 -14.57 9.64
C TYR A 66 8.41 -15.52 8.55
N PRO A 67 7.94 -14.98 7.42
CA PRO A 67 7.65 -15.81 6.25
C PRO A 67 8.95 -16.24 5.56
N PRO A 68 8.89 -17.21 4.63
CA PRO A 68 9.98 -17.47 3.70
C PRO A 68 10.38 -16.20 2.93
N ALA A 69 11.66 -16.07 2.60
CA ALA A 69 12.21 -14.87 1.96
C ALA A 69 11.59 -14.58 0.58
N ASP A 70 11.18 -15.62 -0.13
CA ASP A 70 10.50 -15.55 -1.43
C ASP A 70 8.96 -15.49 -1.30
N GLY A 71 8.43 -15.45 -0.07
CA GLY A 71 7.00 -15.40 0.23
C GLY A 71 6.37 -16.76 0.54
N VAL A 72 5.19 -16.75 1.16
CA VAL A 72 4.44 -17.96 1.51
C VAL A 72 4.07 -18.73 0.24
N LEU A 73 4.38 -20.04 0.21
CA LEU A 73 4.20 -20.89 -0.97
C LEU A 73 2.77 -20.86 -1.53
N THR A 74 1.77 -21.02 -0.67
CA THR A 74 0.36 -21.05 -1.06
C THR A 74 -0.10 -19.74 -1.72
N LEU A 75 0.44 -18.61 -1.28
CA LEU A 75 0.18 -17.30 -1.92
C LEU A 75 0.79 -17.25 -3.32
N ARG A 76 2.03 -17.73 -3.47
CA ARG A 76 2.72 -17.74 -4.76
C ARG A 76 2.03 -18.65 -5.78
N GLU A 77 1.58 -19.82 -5.35
CA GLU A 77 0.78 -20.75 -6.17
C GLU A 77 -0.53 -20.08 -6.60
N SER A 78 -1.26 -19.48 -5.66
CA SER A 78 -2.53 -18.79 -5.93
C SER A 78 -2.35 -17.63 -6.94
N VAL A 79 -1.27 -16.84 -6.81
CA VAL A 79 -0.94 -15.77 -7.77
C VAL A 79 -0.59 -16.36 -9.13
N SER A 80 0.18 -17.45 -9.20
CA SER A 80 0.52 -18.11 -10.46
C SER A 80 -0.73 -18.60 -11.20
N ASP A 81 -1.65 -19.24 -10.48
CA ASP A 81 -2.89 -19.77 -11.06
C ASP A 81 -3.84 -18.65 -11.47
N PHE A 82 -3.91 -17.56 -10.70
CA PHE A 82 -4.65 -16.36 -11.10
C PHE A 82 -4.12 -15.79 -12.42
N LEU A 83 -2.80 -15.59 -12.53
CA LEU A 83 -2.17 -15.06 -13.73
C LEU A 83 -2.47 -15.95 -14.95
N LYS A 84 -2.24 -17.26 -14.85
CA LYS A 84 -2.53 -18.21 -15.94
C LYS A 84 -4.00 -18.21 -16.37
N SER A 85 -4.91 -18.06 -15.41
CA SER A 85 -6.35 -18.19 -15.68
C SER A 85 -7.03 -16.89 -16.12
N ARG A 86 -6.41 -15.71 -15.88
CA ARG A 86 -7.03 -14.40 -16.13
C ARG A 86 -6.21 -13.46 -16.98
N LEU A 87 -4.88 -13.59 -17.01
CA LEU A 87 -3.98 -12.60 -17.59
C LEU A 87 -3.00 -13.18 -18.63
N GLY A 88 -2.91 -14.50 -18.77
CA GLY A 88 -2.08 -15.18 -19.78
C GLY A 88 -0.60 -15.12 -19.45
#